data_AF-A0A4Y7IQC6-F1
#
_entry.id   AF-A0A4Y7IQC6-F1
#
_cell.length_a   1.000
_cell.length_b   1.000
_cell.length_c   1.000
_cell.angle_alpha   90.00
_cell.angle_beta   90.00
_cell.angle_gamma   90.00
#
_symmetry.space_group_name_H-M   'P 1'
#
loop_
_entity.id
_entity.type
_entity.pdbx_description
1 polymer ?
#
loop_
_entity_poly.entity_id
_entity_poly.type
_entity_poly.pdbx_seq_one_letter_code
_entity_poly.pdbx_strand_id
1 'polypeptide(L)'
;MAHPPRKGSVLKAAAEEKLDQLKTSVLKAADEGKFEQLKKCASELDHELGVGLPIILGNIRNEGGRGALHLAAAGGRLDVVKYLIEDMKA
;
A
#
# COMPACT_ATOMS: atom_id res chain seq x y z
N MET A 1 -13.06 4.19 -19.78
CA MET A 1 -13.96 5.34 -19.53
C MET A 1 -13.21 6.31 -18.63
N ALA A 2 -12.85 7.48 -19.15
CA ALA A 2 -12.07 8.47 -18.44
C ALA A 2 -12.98 9.24 -17.47
N HIS A 3 -12.66 9.21 -16.18
CA HIS A 3 -13.23 10.15 -15.21
C HIS A 3 -12.38 11.43 -15.22
N PRO A 4 -12.97 12.63 -15.43
CA PRO A 4 -12.22 13.87 -15.34
C PRO A 4 -12.15 14.34 -13.87
N PRO A 5 -11.01 14.87 -13.39
CA PRO A 5 -10.94 15.41 -12.03
C PRO A 5 -11.62 16.79 -11.96
N ARG A 6 -12.45 16.98 -10.93
CA ARG A 6 -13.18 18.23 -10.65
C ARG A 6 -12.23 19.30 -10.10
N LYS A 7 -12.36 20.50 -10.67
CA LYS A 7 -11.58 21.72 -10.42
C LYS A 7 -11.98 22.36 -9.08
N GLY A 8 -11.38 21.90 -7.99
CA GLY A 8 -11.31 22.60 -6.69
C GLY A 8 -10.13 22.12 -5.84
N SER A 9 -9.29 21.25 -6.40
CA SER A 9 -8.80 20.07 -5.69
C SER A 9 -7.30 19.81 -5.87
N VAL A 10 -6.58 20.69 -6.58
CA VAL A 10 -5.22 20.38 -7.08
C VAL A 10 -4.16 20.12 -6.00
N LEU A 11 -4.26 20.77 -4.83
CA LEU A 11 -3.32 20.55 -3.72
C LEU A 11 -3.62 19.27 -2.93
N LYS A 12 -4.91 18.94 -2.74
CA LYS A 12 -5.33 17.69 -2.09
C LYS A 12 -5.14 16.48 -3.01
N ALA A 13 -5.42 16.65 -4.30
CA ALA A 13 -5.29 15.62 -5.32
C ALA A 13 -3.84 15.17 -5.50
N ALA A 14 -2.86 16.07 -5.41
CA ALA A 14 -1.45 15.69 -5.51
C ALA A 14 -1.00 14.80 -4.33
N ALA A 15 -1.47 15.09 -3.11
CA ALA A 15 -1.19 14.26 -1.94
C ALA A 15 -1.94 12.92 -1.97
N GLU A 16 -3.21 12.92 -2.38
CA GLU A 16 -4.01 11.69 -2.56
C GLU A 16 -3.46 10.81 -3.69
N GLU A 17 -2.99 11.39 -4.78
CA GLU A 17 -2.37 10.67 -5.89
C GLU A 17 -1.05 10.02 -5.47
N LYS A 18 -0.22 10.74 -4.72
CA LYS A 18 1.01 10.18 -4.15
C LYS A 18 0.71 9.02 -3.20
N LEU A 19 -0.35 9.13 -2.39
CA LEU A 19 -0.81 8.05 -1.54
C LEU A 19 -1.23 6.83 -2.37
N ASP A 20 -2.02 7.03 -3.44
CA ASP A 20 -2.46 5.95 -4.33
C ASP A 20 -1.29 5.24 -5.03
N GLN A 21 -0.30 6.01 -5.48
CA GLN A 21 0.96 5.48 -6.05
C GLN A 21 1.74 4.65 -5.03
N LEU A 22 1.83 5.11 -3.78
CA LEU A 22 2.47 4.39 -2.68
C LEU A 22 1.72 3.09 -2.39
N LYS A 23 0.38 3.11 -2.29
CA LYS A 23 -0.45 1.91 -2.09
C LYS A 23 -0.20 0.88 -3.20
N THR A 24 -0.20 1.32 -4.45
CA THR A 24 0.05 0.47 -5.62
C THR A 24 1.48 -0.08 -5.60
N SER A 25 2.47 0.73 -5.25
CA SER A 25 3.86 0.27 -5.09
C SER A 25 4.01 -0.76 -3.98
N VAL A 26 3.33 -0.59 -2.83
CA VAL A 26 3.33 -1.58 -1.74
C VAL A 26 2.75 -2.91 -2.23
N LEU A 27 1.60 -2.89 -2.91
CA LEU A 27 0.97 -4.08 -3.46
C LEU A 27 1.86 -4.81 -4.46
N LYS A 28 2.48 -4.06 -5.36
CA LYS A 28 3.39 -4.61 -6.38
C LYS A 28 4.66 -5.18 -5.74
N ALA A 29 5.25 -4.48 -4.77
CA ALA A 29 6.38 -4.98 -4.02
C ALA A 29 6.02 -6.26 -3.25
N ALA A 30 4.79 -6.37 -2.75
CA ALA A 30 4.31 -7.57 -2.07
C ALA A 30 4.19 -8.78 -3.02
N ASP A 31 3.64 -8.57 -4.21
CA ASP A 31 3.54 -9.57 -5.28
C ASP A 31 4.94 -10.02 -5.77
N GLU A 32 5.82 -9.05 -6.03
CA GLU A 32 7.19 -9.28 -6.47
C GLU A 32 8.11 -9.82 -5.36
N GLY A 33 7.67 -9.82 -4.10
CA GLY A 33 8.50 -10.27 -2.96
C GLY A 33 9.63 -9.31 -2.60
N LYS A 34 9.53 -8.04 -3.01
CA LYS A 34 10.52 -7.00 -2.74
C LYS A 34 10.34 -6.43 -1.34
N PHE A 35 10.80 -7.19 -0.34
CA PHE A 35 10.71 -6.85 1.07
C PHE A 35 11.21 -5.43 1.39
N GLU A 36 12.40 -5.05 0.91
CA GLU A 36 12.98 -3.73 1.20
C GLU A 36 12.14 -2.58 0.64
N GLN A 37 11.60 -2.72 -0.58
CA GLN A 37 10.73 -1.71 -1.18
C GLN A 37 9.40 -1.62 -0.45
N LEU A 38 8.82 -2.76 -0.07
CA LEU A 38 7.57 -2.80 0.68
C LEU A 38 7.73 -2.07 2.02
N LYS A 39 8.81 -2.36 2.77
CA LYS A 39 9.08 -1.70 4.04
C LYS A 39 9.26 -0.20 3.87
N LYS A 40 10.06 0.21 2.88
CA LYS A 40 10.29 1.64 2.60
C LYS A 40 8.99 2.38 2.26
N CYS A 41 8.19 1.83 1.34
CA CYS A 41 6.92 2.43 0.95
C CYS A 41 5.92 2.43 2.11
N ALA A 42 5.88 1.38 2.92
CA ALA A 42 4.99 1.29 4.06
C ALA A 42 5.35 2.32 5.14
N SER A 43 6.64 2.53 5.42
CA SER A 43 7.09 3.61 6.31
C SER A 43 6.79 5.01 5.75
N GLU A 44 6.93 5.24 4.44
CA GLU A 44 6.53 6.51 3.82
C GLU A 44 5.01 6.75 3.95
N LEU A 45 4.20 5.72 3.73
CA LEU A 45 2.75 5.78 3.92
C LEU A 45 2.37 6.10 5.36
N ASP A 46 3.06 5.49 6.32
CA ASP A 46 2.86 5.76 7.74
C ASP A 46 3.24 7.20 8.10
N HIS A 47 4.32 7.72 7.53
CA HIS A 47 4.70 9.11 7.72
C HIS A 47 3.70 10.11 7.10
N GLU A 48 3.06 9.77 5.98
CA GLU A 48 2.05 10.62 5.33
C GLU A 48 0.69 10.58 6.05
N LEU A 49 0.26 9.39 6.51
CA LEU A 49 -1.06 9.20 7.14
C LEU A 49 -1.03 9.37 8.66
N GLY A 50 0.05 8.96 9.32
CA GLY A 50 0.20 8.99 10.78
C GLY A 50 -0.76 8.09 11.54
N VAL A 51 -1.34 7.06 10.89
CA VAL A 51 -2.38 6.20 11.46
C VAL A 51 -1.87 4.82 11.88
N GLY A 52 -0.63 4.46 11.57
CA GLY A 52 -0.05 3.15 11.87
C GLY A 52 -0.08 2.18 10.70
N LEU A 53 1.05 1.48 10.51
CA LEU A 53 1.23 0.38 9.55
C LEU A 53 0.08 -0.65 9.50
N PRO A 54 -0.46 -1.20 10.61
CA PRO A 54 -1.55 -2.18 10.56
C PRO A 54 -2.82 -1.64 9.89
N ILE A 55 -3.20 -0.39 10.21
CA ILE A 55 -4.39 0.26 9.62
C ILE A 55 -4.15 0.51 8.13
N ILE A 56 -2.96 0.97 7.78
CA ILE A 56 -2.56 1.25 6.42
C ILE A 56 -2.59 -0.03 5.57
N LEU A 57 -1.87 -1.06 6.01
CA LEU A 57 -1.78 -2.34 5.30
C LEU A 57 -3.13 -3.05 5.22
N GLY A 58 -3.99 -2.91 6.22
CA GLY A 58 -5.37 -3.42 6.21
C GLY A 58 -6.28 -2.68 5.22
N ASN A 59 -6.08 -1.37 5.03
CA ASN A 59 -6.82 -0.56 4.08
C ASN A 59 -6.25 -0.58 2.65
N ILE A 60 -4.98 -0.97 2.47
CA ILE A 60 -4.36 -1.10 1.15
C ILE A 60 -5.00 -2.27 0.41
N ARG A 61 -5.73 -1.95 -0.65
CA ARG A 61 -6.38 -2.93 -1.54
C ARG A 61 -6.27 -2.45 -2.97
N ASN A 62 -6.01 -3.38 -3.89
CA ASN A 62 -6.10 -3.09 -5.32
C ASN A 62 -7.56 -2.96 -5.76
N GLU A 63 -7.79 -2.62 -7.03
CA GLU A 63 -9.12 -2.53 -7.65
C GLU A 63 -9.93 -3.85 -7.54
N GLY A 64 -9.25 -4.99 -7.41
CA GLY A 64 -9.85 -6.30 -7.18
C GLY A 64 -10.13 -6.64 -5.71
N GLY A 65 -9.97 -5.69 -4.79
CA GLY A 65 -10.17 -5.88 -3.35
C GLY A 65 -9.09 -6.73 -2.68
N ARG A 66 -7.97 -7.03 -3.36
CA ARG A 66 -6.85 -7.81 -2.82
C ARG A 66 -5.83 -6.88 -2.16
N GLY A 67 -5.51 -7.15 -0.91
CA GLY A 67 -4.46 -6.43 -0.18
C GLY A 67 -3.06 -7.02 -0.37
N ALA A 68 -2.05 -6.37 0.21
CA ALA A 68 -0.64 -6.79 0.10
C ALA A 68 -0.43 -8.24 0.55
N LEU A 69 -1.12 -8.66 1.63
CA LEU A 69 -1.05 -10.01 2.15
C LEU A 69 -1.60 -11.07 1.18
N HIS A 70 -2.66 -10.75 0.43
CA HIS A 70 -3.22 -11.68 -0.56
C HIS A 70 -2.21 -11.92 -1.70
N LEU A 71 -1.57 -10.85 -2.18
CA LEU A 71 -0.60 -10.92 -3.27
C LEU A 71 0.68 -11.64 -2.82
N ALA A 72 1.22 -11.29 -1.64
CA ALA A 72 2.40 -11.95 -1.09
C ALA A 72 2.16 -13.44 -0.82
N ALA A 73 1.01 -13.81 -0.27
CA ALA A 73 0.65 -15.21 -0.02
C ALA A 73 0.46 -15.99 -1.34
N ALA A 74 -0.20 -15.38 -2.34
CA ALA A 74 -0.38 -16.00 -3.66
C ALA A 74 0.96 -16.23 -4.37
N GLY A 75 1.91 -15.30 -4.22
CA GLY A 75 3.26 -15.42 -4.78
C GLY A 75 4.24 -16.27 -3.95
N GLY A 76 3.81 -16.83 -2.81
CA GLY A 76 4.68 -17.61 -1.92
C GLY A 76 5.80 -16.79 -1.27
N ARG A 77 5.62 -15.48 -1.13
CA ARG A 77 6.62 -14.54 -0.58
C ARG A 77 6.64 -14.59 0.95
N LEU A 78 7.18 -15.66 1.51
CA LEU A 78 7.19 -15.91 2.95
C LEU A 78 7.76 -14.76 3.78
N ASP A 79 8.88 -14.15 3.36
CA ASP A 79 9.50 -13.03 4.09
C ASP A 79 8.57 -11.82 4.18
N VAL A 80 7.89 -11.50 3.08
CA VAL A 80 6.92 -10.40 3.02
C VAL A 80 5.67 -10.73 3.82
N VAL A 81 5.15 -11.95 3.71
CA VAL A 81 3.98 -12.41 4.49
C VAL A 81 4.26 -12.35 5.98
N LYS A 82 5.44 -12.82 6.40
CA LYS A 82 5.86 -12.79 7.81
C LYS A 82 5.90 -11.36 8.31
N TYR A 83 6.54 -10.47 7.58
CA TYR A 83 6.60 -9.05 7.91
C TYR A 83 5.21 -8.41 8.01
N LEU A 84 4.36 -8.61 6.99
CA LEU A 84 2.99 -8.09 6.98
C LEU A 84 2.21 -8.56 8.21
N ILE A 85 2.33 -9.83 8.61
CA ILE A 85 1.62 -10.39 9.77
C ILE A 85 2.19 -9.87 11.09
N GLU A 86 3.51 -9.75 11.22
CA GLU A 86 4.18 -9.21 12.42
C GLU A 86 3.83 -7.73 12.61
N ASP A 87 3.92 -6.91 11.57
CA ASP A 87 3.57 -5.48 11.61
C ASP A 87 2.05 -5.23 11.67
N MET A 88 1.20 -6.16 11.21
CA MET A 88 -0.26 -6.06 11.36
C MET A 88 -0.74 -6.38 12.79
N LYS A 89 0.08 -7.05 13.61
CA LYS A 89 -0.27 -7.45 14.98
C LYS A 89 0.20 -6.48 16.05
N ALA A 90 1.10 -5.56 15.73
CA ALA A 90 1.66 -4.57 16.64
C ALA A 90 0.74 -3.35 16.79
#